data_AF-A0A2G6JXL4-F1
#
_entry.id   AF-A0A2G6JXL4-F1
#
_cell.length_a   1.000
_cell.length_b   1.000
_cell.length_c   1.000
_cell.angle_alpha   90.00
_cell.angle_beta   90.00
_cell.angle_gamma   90.00
#
_symmetry.space_group_name_H-M   'P 1'
#
loop_
_entity.id
_entity.type
_entity.pdbx_description
1 polymer ?
#
loop_
_entity_poly.entity_id
_entity_poly.type
_entity_poly.pdbx_seq_one_letter_code
_entity_poly.pdbx_strand_id
1 'polypeptide(L)'
;FLPSVPTLLQLAGQLEAERDHALDRPRRDDDELEWAEDADLARANAEEAASDSLSGSFEALEAEAEFSHVLFDGGEFGVGATTGSAQEQDYLGIPGLLEPDQVRTLLRQRQRSHSRAGSSRRGRGGGPAPGSADGQQNPTDTTTQARHRDVAALRKELNSLVATWARKTGQPHGQIHTELRQACGGGQVATATPGQIQARIDVLRARFVRRV
;
A
#
# COMPACT_ATOMS: atom_id res chain seq x y z
N PHE A 1 7.09 -3.08 23.74
CA PHE A 1 6.70 -2.95 22.32
C PHE A 1 5.24 -3.33 22.16
N LEU A 2 4.37 -2.36 21.87
CA LEU A 2 2.99 -2.64 21.49
C LEU A 2 2.98 -3.00 20.00
N PRO A 3 2.52 -4.19 19.59
CA PRO A 3 2.25 -4.44 18.18
C PRO A 3 1.23 -3.42 17.68
N SER A 4 1.28 -3.06 16.40
CA SER A 4 0.28 -2.16 15.81
C SER A 4 -1.11 -2.79 15.98
N VAL A 5 -1.89 -2.25 16.91
CA VAL A 5 -3.25 -2.72 17.19
C VAL A 5 -4.17 -1.99 16.21
N PRO A 6 -4.81 -2.67 15.25
CA PRO A 6 -5.63 -2.03 14.23
C PRO A 6 -6.75 -1.15 14.83
N THR A 7 -7.29 -1.58 15.97
CA THR A 7 -8.31 -0.83 16.72
C THR A 7 -7.80 0.52 17.22
N LEU A 8 -6.55 0.59 17.69
CA LEU A 8 -5.95 1.84 18.16
C LEU A 8 -5.62 2.77 17.00
N LEU A 9 -5.18 2.23 15.86
CA LEU A 9 -4.95 3.02 14.64
C LEU A 9 -6.26 3.58 14.07
N GLN A 10 -7.34 2.79 14.09
CA GLN A 10 -8.66 3.26 13.68
C GLN A 10 -9.18 4.36 14.61
N LEU A 11 -9.02 4.20 15.93
CA LEU A 11 -9.37 5.22 16.90
C LEU A 11 -8.55 6.50 16.67
N ALA A 12 -7.24 6.38 16.43
CA ALA A 12 -6.38 7.53 16.14
C ALA A 12 -6.85 8.30 14.89
N GLY A 13 -7.22 7.59 13.81
CA GLY A 13 -7.77 8.23 12.61
C GLY A 13 -9.13 8.91 12.83
N GLN A 14 -9.97 8.36 13.72
CA GLN A 14 -11.23 9.01 14.12
C GLN A 14 -10.97 10.29 14.92
N LEU A 15 -10.02 10.26 15.86
CA LEU A 15 -9.62 11.44 16.65
C LEU A 15 -9.01 12.54 15.77
N GLU A 16 -8.28 12.19 14.72
CA GLU A 16 -7.74 13.16 13.77
C GLU A 16 -8.84 13.85 12.96
N ALA A 17 -9.85 13.10 12.49
CA ALA A 17 -11.01 13.66 11.83
C ALA A 17 -11.86 14.58 12.74
N GLU A 18 -12.02 14.21 14.01
CA GLU A 18 -12.69 15.05 15.02
C GLU A 18 -11.91 16.32 15.32
N ARG A 19 -10.58 16.23 15.42
CA ARG A 19 -9.69 17.38 15.60
C ARG A 19 -9.80 18.35 14.42
N ASP A 20 -9.68 17.87 13.19
CA ASP A 20 -9.74 18.73 12.01
C ASP A 20 -11.08 19.47 11.94
N HIS A 21 -12.19 18.78 12.25
CA HIS A 21 -13.51 19.39 12.36
C HIS A 21 -13.60 20.45 13.49
N ALA A 22 -12.94 20.21 14.63
CA ALA A 22 -12.90 21.18 15.72
C ALA A 22 -12.06 22.42 15.38
N LEU A 23 -10.98 22.24 14.62
CA LEU A 23 -10.07 23.32 14.21
C LEU A 23 -10.61 24.17 13.05
N ASP A 24 -11.51 23.65 12.23
CA ASP A 24 -12.17 24.38 11.13
C ASP A 24 -13.32 25.30 11.60
N ARG A 25 -13.56 25.39 12.91
CA ARG A 25 -14.61 26.24 13.47
C ARG A 25 -14.16 27.72 13.47
N PRO A 26 -14.99 28.66 12.98
CA PRO A 26 -14.72 30.09 13.15
C PRO A 26 -14.64 30.43 14.65
N ARG A 27 -13.54 31.08 15.07
CA ARG A 27 -13.35 31.53 16.46
C ARG A 27 -14.58 32.34 16.88
N ARG A 28 -15.29 31.87 17.90
CA ARG A 28 -16.24 32.67 18.65
C ARG A 28 -15.45 33.46 19.68
N ASP A 29 -15.80 34.73 19.86
CA ASP A 29 -15.39 35.51 21.02
C ASP A 29 -16.17 34.97 22.23
N ASP A 30 -15.64 33.94 22.89
CA ASP A 30 -16.21 33.33 24.09
C ASP A 30 -15.16 33.33 25.22
N ASP A 31 -14.81 34.52 25.71
CA ASP A 31 -13.88 34.72 26.85
C ASP A 31 -14.36 34.03 28.16
N GLU A 32 -15.63 33.63 28.23
CA GLU A 32 -16.25 33.03 29.43
C GLU A 32 -16.13 31.49 29.48
N LEU A 33 -15.83 30.82 28.36
CA LEU A 33 -15.63 29.37 28.27
C LEU A 33 -14.18 28.95 28.58
N GLU A 34 -13.19 29.80 28.28
CA GLU A 34 -11.77 29.52 28.46
C GLU A 34 -11.39 29.25 29.94
N TRP A 35 -12.05 29.92 30.90
CA TRP A 35 -11.75 29.75 32.34
C TRP A 35 -12.25 28.44 32.94
N ALA A 36 -13.32 27.85 32.41
CA ALA A 36 -13.83 26.55 32.88
C ALA A 36 -12.92 25.41 32.40
N GLU A 37 -12.40 25.52 31.18
CA GLU A 37 -11.50 24.53 30.56
C GLU A 37 -10.13 24.49 31.27
N ASP A 38 -9.58 25.65 31.63
CA ASP A 38 -8.30 25.74 32.35
C ASP A 38 -8.32 25.04 33.71
N ALA A 39 -9.44 25.12 34.45
CA ALA A 39 -9.58 24.46 35.74
C ALA A 39 -9.62 22.92 35.63
N ASP A 40 -10.23 22.41 34.56
CA ASP A 40 -10.29 20.97 34.27
C ASP A 40 -8.94 20.45 33.77
N LEU A 41 -8.24 21.22 32.94
CA LEU A 41 -6.89 20.92 32.46
C LEU A 41 -5.88 20.89 33.62
N ALA A 42 -5.97 21.85 34.54
CA ALA A 42 -5.15 21.89 35.75
C ALA A 42 -5.42 20.68 36.67
N ARG A 43 -6.67 20.22 36.78
CA ARG A 43 -7.03 19.03 37.56
C ARG A 43 -6.49 17.74 36.93
N ALA A 44 -6.52 17.64 35.60
CA ALA A 44 -5.98 16.47 34.89
C ALA A 44 -4.43 16.40 34.94
N ASN A 45 -3.77 17.55 34.94
CA ASN A 45 -2.31 17.64 35.09
C ASN A 45 -1.84 17.54 36.56
N ALA A 46 -2.76 17.52 37.53
CA ALA A 46 -2.40 17.33 38.92
C ALA A 46 -1.89 15.90 39.12
N GLU A 47 -0.64 15.78 39.56
CA GLU A 47 -0.02 14.48 39.84
C GLU A 47 -0.71 13.82 41.04
N GLU A 48 -1.44 12.73 40.80
CA GLU A 48 -1.88 11.85 41.88
C GLU A 48 -0.67 11.06 42.39
N ALA A 49 -0.20 11.40 43.59
CA ALA A 49 0.80 10.61 44.28
C ALA A 49 0.23 9.23 44.60
N ALA A 50 0.68 8.21 43.88
CA ALA A 50 0.38 6.82 44.21
C ALA A 50 0.83 6.51 45.64
N SER A 51 0.04 5.73 46.37
CA SER A 51 0.35 5.39 47.77
C SER A 51 1.72 4.73 47.89
N ASP A 52 2.54 5.22 48.81
CA ASP A 52 3.93 4.79 49.11
C ASP A 52 4.05 3.32 49.61
N SER A 53 2.95 2.57 49.60
CA SER A 53 2.90 1.15 49.98
C SER A 53 3.28 0.18 48.84
N LEU A 54 3.49 0.70 47.62
CA LEU A 54 3.86 -0.08 46.43
C LEU A 54 5.28 0.22 45.92
N SER A 55 6.13 0.78 46.78
CA SER A 55 7.51 1.16 46.48
C SER A 55 8.45 -0.05 46.53
N GLY A 56 8.29 -0.98 45.58
CA GLY A 56 9.30 -2.01 45.31
C GLY A 56 10.63 -1.40 44.84
N SER A 57 11.72 -2.16 44.88
CA SER A 57 13.01 -1.72 44.35
C SER A 57 12.88 -1.38 42.86
N PHE A 58 12.95 -0.09 42.54
CA PHE A 58 12.90 0.42 41.17
C PHE A 58 14.20 0.05 40.46
N GLU A 59 14.12 -0.88 39.52
CA GLU A 59 15.19 -1.16 38.57
C GLU A 59 14.83 -0.51 37.24
N ALA A 60 15.58 0.51 36.86
CA ALA A 60 15.40 1.19 35.57
C ALA A 60 15.87 0.25 34.47
N LEU A 61 14.93 -0.46 33.85
CA LEU A 61 15.19 -1.21 32.63
C LEU A 61 15.38 -0.22 31.48
N GLU A 62 16.48 -0.37 30.74
CA GLU A 62 16.70 0.37 29.51
C GLU A 62 15.59 0.03 28.52
N ALA A 63 14.89 1.05 28.05
CA ALA A 63 13.79 0.91 27.10
C ALA A 63 14.13 1.73 25.86
N GLU A 64 14.45 1.04 24.77
CA GLU A 64 14.58 1.64 23.44
C GLU A 64 13.27 1.43 22.69
N ALA A 65 12.78 2.48 22.02
CA ALA A 65 11.57 2.43 21.20
C ALA A 65 11.86 3.03 19.83
N GLU A 66 11.70 2.22 18.78
CA GLU A 66 11.81 2.65 17.39
C GLU A 66 10.40 2.72 16.78
N PHE A 67 10.13 3.77 16.00
CA PHE A 67 8.89 3.87 15.25
C PHE A 67 8.92 2.91 14.07
N SER A 68 7.91 2.05 13.96
CA SER A 68 7.83 1.12 12.82
C SER A 68 7.54 1.80 11.48
N HIS A 69 6.87 2.96 11.50
CA HIS A 69 6.56 3.78 10.33
C HIS A 69 6.06 5.17 10.74
N VAL A 70 6.07 6.11 9.79
CA VAL A 70 5.55 7.47 9.90
C VAL A 70 4.47 7.67 8.84
N LEU A 71 3.34 8.28 9.22
CA LEU A 71 2.26 8.67 8.31
C LEU A 71 2.42 10.15 7.92
N PHE A 72 2.43 10.46 6.63
CA PHE A 72 2.48 11.82 6.11
C PHE A 72 1.74 11.92 4.77
N ASP A 73 0.85 12.91 4.60
CA ASP A 73 0.11 13.14 3.35
C ASP A 73 -0.64 11.87 2.84
N GLY A 74 -1.26 11.13 3.77
CA GLY A 74 -1.94 9.86 3.49
C GLY A 74 -1.01 8.70 3.09
N GLY A 75 0.31 8.90 3.13
CA GLY A 75 1.32 7.89 2.84
C GLY A 75 2.01 7.37 4.09
N GLU A 76 2.30 6.07 4.10
CA GLU A 76 3.11 5.42 5.13
C GLU A 76 4.57 5.29 4.68
N PHE A 77 5.51 5.74 5.52
CA PHE A 77 6.95 5.76 5.31
C PHE A 77 7.67 5.00 6.43
N GLY A 78 8.83 4.40 6.15
CA GLY A 78 9.60 3.65 7.16
C GLY A 78 9.42 2.13 7.12
N VAL A 79 8.64 1.60 6.16
CA VAL A 79 8.42 0.15 6.04
C VAL A 79 9.70 -0.58 5.60
N GLY A 80 10.36 -1.26 6.54
CA GLY A 80 11.21 -2.43 6.26
C GLY A 80 12.73 -2.21 6.17
N ALA A 81 13.28 -1.18 6.80
CA ALA A 81 14.74 -1.08 7.02
C ALA A 81 15.01 -0.56 8.43
N THR A 82 15.95 -1.21 9.13
CA THR A 82 16.43 -0.74 10.44
C THR A 82 17.17 0.58 10.26
N THR A 83 16.95 1.52 11.18
CA THR A 83 17.64 2.82 11.18
C THR A 83 19.16 2.62 11.16
N GLY A 84 19.87 3.31 10.26
CA GLY A 84 21.33 3.23 10.06
C GLY A 84 21.80 2.12 9.13
N SER A 85 20.91 1.34 8.50
CA SER A 85 21.31 0.28 7.57
C SER A 85 21.91 0.83 6.26
N ALA A 86 22.79 0.08 5.61
CA ALA A 86 23.34 0.46 4.29
C ALA A 86 22.23 0.69 3.24
N GLN A 87 21.10 -0.02 3.36
CA GLN A 87 19.92 0.17 2.51
C GLN A 87 19.17 1.48 2.75
N GLU A 88 19.35 2.12 3.92
CA GLU A 88 18.81 3.44 4.20
C GLU A 88 19.73 4.53 3.64
N GLN A 89 21.04 4.36 3.78
CA GLN A 89 22.07 5.29 3.27
C GLN A 89 22.01 5.44 1.75
N ASP A 90 21.76 4.35 1.02
CA ASP A 90 21.58 4.38 -0.44
C ASP A 90 20.35 5.21 -0.88
N TYR A 91 19.38 5.44 0.01
CA TYR A 91 18.11 6.12 -0.28
C TYR A 91 18.09 7.57 0.19
N LEU A 92 18.58 7.86 1.40
CA LEU A 92 18.65 9.23 1.91
C LEU A 92 19.67 10.07 1.12
N GLY A 93 20.57 9.41 0.39
CA GLY A 93 21.63 10.07 -0.36
C GLY A 93 22.61 10.78 0.58
N ILE A 94 23.66 11.37 0.02
CA ILE A 94 24.55 12.22 0.80
C ILE A 94 23.80 13.55 1.03
N PRO A 95 23.57 13.96 2.29
CA PRO A 95 22.86 15.19 2.58
C PRO A 95 23.57 16.38 1.92
N GLY A 96 22.82 17.18 1.13
CA GLY A 96 23.32 18.35 0.42
C GLY A 96 23.45 18.21 -1.11
N LEU A 97 23.22 17.02 -1.68
CA LEU A 97 23.22 16.81 -3.14
C LEU A 97 21.82 16.73 -3.77
N LEU A 98 20.78 16.52 -2.97
CA LEU A 98 19.41 16.36 -3.45
C LEU A 98 18.54 17.51 -2.96
N GLU A 99 17.82 18.15 -3.88
CA GLU A 99 16.75 19.08 -3.53
C GLU A 99 15.56 18.34 -2.89
N PRO A 100 14.78 19.01 -2.02
CA PRO A 100 13.66 18.39 -1.28
C PRO A 100 12.65 17.63 -2.16
N ASP A 101 12.38 18.13 -3.37
CA ASP A 101 11.44 17.49 -4.30
C ASP A 101 11.99 16.19 -4.92
N GLN A 102 13.32 16.07 -5.03
CA GLN A 102 13.98 14.85 -5.48
C GLN A 102 13.90 13.77 -4.38
N VAL A 103 14.10 14.16 -3.12
CA VAL A 103 13.93 13.28 -1.96
C VAL A 103 12.51 12.74 -1.88
N ARG A 104 11.50 13.61 -2.05
CA ARG A 104 10.08 13.21 -2.11
C ARG A 104 9.80 12.21 -3.23
N THR A 105 10.39 12.42 -4.41
CA THR A 105 10.19 11.55 -5.57
C THR A 105 10.78 10.15 -5.33
N LEU A 106 11.99 10.08 -4.78
CA LEU A 106 12.67 8.82 -4.44
C LEU A 106 11.91 8.04 -3.35
N LEU A 107 11.44 8.75 -2.31
CA LEU A 107 10.57 8.18 -1.27
C LEU A 107 9.32 7.52 -1.85
N ARG A 108 8.58 8.25 -2.69
CA ARG A 108 7.35 7.74 -3.33
C ARG A 108 7.65 6.55 -4.25
N GLN A 109 8.76 6.58 -5.00
CA GLN A 109 9.17 5.47 -5.86
C GLN A 109 9.52 4.22 -5.06
N ARG A 110 10.16 4.36 -3.89
CA ARG A 110 10.50 3.24 -3.02
C ARG A 110 9.29 2.66 -2.31
N GLN A 111 8.35 3.49 -1.85
CA GLN A 111 7.06 3.02 -1.32
C GLN A 111 6.30 2.16 -2.34
N ARG A 112 6.28 2.60 -3.61
CA ARG A 112 5.70 1.81 -4.72
C ARG A 112 6.46 0.50 -4.96
N SER A 113 7.78 0.48 -4.79
CA SER A 113 8.57 -0.74 -4.93
C SER A 113 8.35 -1.71 -3.76
N HIS A 114 8.26 -1.21 -2.53
CA HIS A 114 8.02 -1.99 -1.32
C HIS A 114 6.62 -2.58 -1.25
N SER A 115 5.58 -1.81 -1.59
CA SER A 115 4.22 -2.33 -1.74
C SER A 115 4.12 -3.45 -2.79
N ARG A 116 4.87 -3.34 -3.88
CA ARG A 116 4.97 -4.40 -4.91
C ARG A 116 5.77 -5.61 -4.46
N ALA A 117 6.84 -5.42 -3.68
CA ALA A 117 7.71 -6.48 -3.18
C ALA A 117 7.13 -7.22 -1.96
N GLY A 118 6.44 -6.52 -1.06
CA GLY A 118 5.69 -7.12 0.05
C GLY A 118 4.56 -8.03 -0.45
N SER A 119 3.96 -7.70 -1.59
CA SER A 119 2.99 -8.56 -2.27
C SER A 119 3.62 -9.77 -2.99
N SER A 120 4.91 -9.74 -3.35
CA SER A 120 5.57 -10.85 -4.06
C SER A 120 6.28 -11.82 -3.12
N ARG A 121 6.76 -11.37 -1.95
CA ARG A 121 7.39 -12.22 -0.93
C ARG A 121 6.39 -13.13 -0.20
N ARG A 122 5.10 -12.81 -0.21
CA ARG A 122 4.04 -13.67 0.38
C ARG A 122 3.67 -14.88 -0.48
N GLY A 123 4.25 -15.02 -1.68
CA GLY A 123 3.97 -16.14 -2.60
C GLY A 123 5.11 -17.13 -2.81
N ARG A 124 6.31 -16.92 -2.25
CA ARG A 124 7.44 -17.84 -2.49
C ARG A 124 8.45 -17.85 -1.33
N GLY A 125 8.24 -18.75 -0.38
CA GLY A 125 9.19 -19.06 0.68
C GLY A 125 8.53 -19.84 1.80
N GLY A 126 8.68 -21.17 1.79
CA GLY A 126 8.22 -22.06 2.86
C GLY A 126 9.20 -22.10 4.04
N GLY A 127 8.64 -22.05 5.25
CA GLY A 127 9.30 -22.23 6.56
C GLY A 127 8.28 -21.91 7.67
N PRO A 128 8.23 -22.67 8.80
CA PRO A 128 7.00 -22.93 9.55
C PRO A 128 6.60 -21.81 10.53
N ALA A 129 5.28 -21.72 10.75
CA ALA A 129 4.59 -20.79 11.65
C ALA A 129 4.85 -21.07 13.15
N PRO A 130 4.37 -20.21 14.07
CA PRO A 130 2.99 -20.35 14.52
C PRO A 130 2.24 -19.03 14.77
N GLY A 131 0.91 -19.07 14.65
CA GLY A 131 0.00 -18.12 15.31
C GLY A 131 -0.82 -17.24 14.38
N SER A 132 -1.88 -17.81 13.82
CA SER A 132 -2.93 -17.11 13.07
C SER A 132 -3.67 -16.08 13.95
N ALA A 133 -3.97 -14.90 13.39
CA ALA A 133 -5.18 -14.15 13.71
C ALA A 133 -5.49 -13.13 12.60
N ASP A 134 -6.45 -13.52 11.76
CA ASP A 134 -7.43 -12.73 11.01
C ASP A 134 -7.25 -11.20 10.96
N GLY A 135 -6.57 -10.74 9.91
CA GLY A 135 -6.68 -9.38 9.41
C GLY A 135 -7.67 -9.33 8.25
N GLN A 136 -8.88 -8.89 8.56
CA GLN A 136 -10.02 -8.63 7.66
C GLN A 136 -9.57 -7.84 6.42
N GLN A 137 -9.17 -8.54 5.36
CA GLN A 137 -9.02 -7.94 4.04
C GLN A 137 -10.43 -7.71 3.50
N ASN A 138 -10.75 -6.46 3.20
CA ASN A 138 -11.96 -6.12 2.46
C ASN A 138 -12.05 -7.03 1.21
N PRO A 139 -13.06 -7.91 1.10
CA PRO A 139 -13.14 -8.90 0.03
C PRO A 139 -13.26 -8.27 -1.37
N THR A 140 -13.51 -6.97 -1.45
CA THR A 140 -13.57 -6.18 -2.67
C THR A 140 -12.21 -5.81 -3.27
N ASP A 141 -11.18 -5.53 -2.46
CA ASP A 141 -9.86 -5.10 -2.96
C ASP A 141 -8.98 -6.27 -3.38
N THR A 142 -8.97 -7.37 -2.61
CA THR A 142 -8.24 -8.59 -3.00
C THR A 142 -8.80 -9.16 -4.31
N THR A 143 -10.13 -9.13 -4.49
CA THR A 143 -10.80 -9.55 -5.72
C THR A 143 -10.45 -8.63 -6.91
N THR A 144 -10.41 -7.31 -6.70
CA THR A 144 -10.09 -6.35 -7.76
C THR A 144 -8.62 -6.44 -8.17
N GLN A 145 -7.68 -6.56 -7.23
CA GLN A 145 -6.26 -6.77 -7.52
C GLN A 145 -5.99 -8.14 -8.17
N ALA A 146 -6.66 -9.22 -7.72
CA ALA A 146 -6.60 -10.52 -8.38
C ALA A 146 -7.11 -10.42 -9.83
N ARG A 147 -8.30 -9.83 -10.04
CA ARG A 147 -8.86 -9.61 -11.38
C ARG A 147 -7.95 -8.77 -12.28
N HIS A 148 -7.29 -7.72 -11.76
CA HIS A 148 -6.34 -6.92 -12.54
C HIS A 148 -5.06 -7.69 -12.89
N ARG A 149 -4.55 -8.54 -11.99
CA ARG A 149 -3.42 -9.44 -12.29
C ARG A 149 -3.79 -10.44 -13.36
N ASP A 150 -5.01 -10.97 -13.32
CA ASP A 150 -5.52 -11.90 -14.31
C ASP A 150 -5.59 -11.25 -15.70
N VAL A 151 -6.05 -9.99 -15.79
CA VAL A 151 -6.06 -9.24 -17.07
C VAL A 151 -4.66 -9.00 -17.61
N ALA A 152 -3.70 -8.64 -16.76
CA ALA A 152 -2.32 -8.42 -17.19
C ALA A 152 -1.68 -9.71 -17.73
N ALA A 153 -1.93 -10.85 -17.08
CA ALA A 153 -1.49 -12.17 -17.53
C ALA A 153 -2.10 -12.53 -18.90
N LEU A 154 -3.41 -12.35 -19.07
CA LEU A 154 -4.10 -12.59 -20.33
C LEU A 154 -3.56 -11.72 -21.48
N ARG A 155 -3.25 -10.44 -21.22
CA ARG A 155 -2.63 -9.57 -22.24
C ARG A 155 -1.25 -10.07 -22.65
N LYS A 156 -0.44 -10.51 -21.68
CA LYS A 156 0.89 -11.06 -21.94
C LYS A 156 0.80 -12.33 -22.79
N GLU A 157 -0.15 -13.21 -22.46
CA GLU A 157 -0.40 -14.42 -23.22
C GLU A 157 -0.84 -14.11 -24.67
N LEU A 158 -1.84 -13.22 -24.84
CA LEU A 158 -2.29 -12.80 -26.17
C LEU A 158 -1.14 -12.24 -27.00
N ASN A 159 -0.33 -11.35 -26.45
CA ASN A 159 0.81 -10.76 -27.15
C ASN A 159 1.86 -11.81 -27.54
N SER A 160 2.11 -12.79 -26.66
CA SER A 160 3.01 -13.91 -26.96
C SER A 160 2.49 -14.76 -28.11
N LEU A 161 1.20 -15.11 -28.11
CA LEU A 161 0.60 -15.90 -29.18
C LEU A 161 0.58 -15.14 -30.51
N VAL A 162 0.29 -13.83 -30.48
CA VAL A 162 0.34 -12.97 -31.68
C VAL A 162 1.76 -12.90 -32.23
N ALA A 163 2.78 -12.76 -31.38
CA ALA A 163 4.18 -12.75 -31.83
C ALA A 163 4.57 -14.08 -32.51
N THR A 164 4.16 -15.21 -31.93
CA THR A 164 4.39 -16.54 -32.54
C THR A 164 3.64 -16.68 -33.86
N TRP A 165 2.39 -16.19 -33.94
CA TRP A 165 1.60 -16.23 -35.16
C TRP A 165 2.20 -15.36 -36.25
N ALA A 166 2.59 -14.12 -35.93
CA ALA A 166 3.23 -13.18 -36.85
C ALA A 166 4.51 -13.76 -37.45
N ARG A 167 5.35 -14.42 -36.63
CA ARG A 167 6.54 -15.12 -37.11
C ARG A 167 6.21 -16.27 -38.05
N LYS A 168 5.12 -17.00 -37.79
CA LYS A 168 4.71 -18.16 -38.60
C LYS A 168 4.02 -17.76 -39.91
N THR A 169 3.30 -16.65 -39.96
CA THR A 169 2.52 -16.23 -41.14
C THR A 169 3.16 -15.08 -41.93
N GLY A 170 4.16 -14.39 -41.36
CA GLY A 170 4.73 -13.17 -41.94
C GLY A 170 3.81 -11.95 -41.87
N GLN A 171 2.63 -12.05 -41.25
CA GLN A 171 1.70 -10.93 -41.12
C GLN A 171 2.21 -9.92 -40.07
N PRO A 172 2.04 -8.60 -40.31
CA PRO A 172 2.40 -7.58 -39.32
C PRO A 172 1.50 -7.65 -38.08
N HIS A 173 2.08 -7.40 -36.91
CA HIS A 173 1.38 -7.50 -35.61
C HIS A 173 0.10 -6.66 -35.55
N GLY A 174 0.14 -5.43 -36.09
CA GLY A 174 -1.01 -4.53 -36.11
C GLY A 174 -2.19 -5.11 -36.90
N GLN A 175 -1.94 -5.80 -38.00
CA GLN A 175 -2.98 -6.43 -38.82
C GLN A 175 -3.62 -7.60 -38.07
N ILE A 176 -2.83 -8.44 -37.40
CA ILE A 176 -3.34 -9.56 -36.58
C ILE A 176 -4.24 -9.04 -35.45
N HIS A 177 -3.81 -7.98 -34.74
CA HIS A 177 -4.64 -7.37 -33.70
C HIS A 177 -5.93 -6.74 -34.25
N THR A 178 -5.90 -6.22 -35.47
CA THR A 178 -7.08 -5.64 -36.14
C THR A 178 -8.06 -6.73 -36.52
N GLU A 179 -7.59 -7.83 -37.12
CA GLU A 179 -8.41 -9.01 -37.44
C GLU A 179 -9.03 -9.64 -36.19
N LEU A 180 -8.26 -9.83 -35.12
CA LEU A 180 -8.76 -10.39 -33.86
C LEU A 180 -9.82 -9.48 -33.23
N ARG A 181 -9.67 -8.16 -33.36
CA ARG A 181 -10.67 -7.19 -32.90
C ARG A 181 -11.94 -7.22 -33.74
N GLN A 182 -11.82 -7.34 -35.06
CA GLN A 182 -12.98 -7.48 -35.95
C GLN A 182 -13.75 -8.78 -35.68
N ALA A 183 -13.04 -9.88 -35.45
CA ALA A 183 -13.65 -11.19 -35.20
C ALA A 183 -14.31 -11.32 -33.80
N CYS A 184 -13.69 -10.75 -32.76
CA CYS A 184 -14.18 -10.89 -31.38
C CYS A 184 -14.91 -9.65 -30.84
N GLY A 185 -14.90 -8.55 -31.59
CA GLY A 185 -15.38 -7.24 -31.13
C GLY A 185 -14.51 -6.57 -30.07
N GLY A 186 -14.94 -5.37 -29.65
CA GLY A 186 -14.37 -4.62 -28.52
C GLY A 186 -13.23 -3.65 -28.86
N GLY A 187 -12.70 -3.01 -27.82
CA GLY A 187 -11.66 -1.97 -27.90
C GLY A 187 -10.24 -2.50 -28.18
N GLN A 188 -9.26 -1.60 -28.12
CA GLN A 188 -7.84 -1.99 -28.19
C GLN A 188 -7.48 -2.91 -27.02
N VAL A 189 -6.38 -3.69 -27.11
CA VAL A 189 -5.98 -4.64 -26.03
C VAL A 189 -5.88 -3.95 -24.66
N ALA A 190 -5.47 -2.68 -24.63
CA ALA A 190 -5.39 -1.86 -23.41
C ALA A 190 -6.75 -1.54 -22.76
N THR A 191 -7.84 -1.50 -23.54
CA THR A 191 -9.20 -1.17 -23.07
C THR A 191 -10.19 -2.34 -23.16
N ALA A 192 -9.76 -3.47 -23.73
CA ALA A 192 -10.59 -4.67 -23.83
C ALA A 192 -10.87 -5.32 -22.46
N THR A 193 -12.08 -5.84 -22.30
CA THR A 193 -12.48 -6.58 -21.10
C THR A 193 -11.77 -7.94 -21.02
N PRO A 194 -11.66 -8.58 -19.84
CA PRO A 194 -11.00 -9.88 -19.69
C PRO A 194 -11.60 -10.95 -20.63
N GLY A 195 -12.93 -11.02 -20.72
CA GLY A 195 -13.63 -11.96 -21.61
C GLY A 195 -13.33 -11.73 -23.09
N GLN A 196 -13.17 -10.47 -23.52
CA GLN A 196 -12.77 -10.15 -24.89
C GLN A 196 -11.32 -10.57 -25.18
N ILE A 197 -10.41 -10.45 -24.22
CA ILE A 197 -9.03 -10.89 -24.37
C ILE A 197 -8.97 -12.42 -24.45
N GLN A 198 -9.74 -13.12 -23.61
CA GLN A 198 -9.85 -14.58 -23.65
C GLN A 198 -10.41 -15.07 -24.99
N ALA A 199 -11.50 -14.48 -25.47
CA ALA A 199 -12.08 -14.84 -26.77
C ALA A 199 -11.07 -14.68 -27.93
N ARG A 200 -10.23 -13.63 -27.90
CA ARG A 200 -9.16 -13.43 -28.88
C ARG A 200 -8.08 -14.51 -28.80
N ILE A 201 -7.70 -14.92 -27.59
CA ILE A 201 -6.77 -16.03 -27.35
C ILE A 201 -7.34 -17.33 -27.94
N ASP A 202 -8.60 -17.63 -27.68
CA ASP A 202 -9.26 -18.86 -28.12
C ASP A 202 -9.37 -18.93 -29.64
N VAL A 203 -9.75 -17.83 -30.30
CA VAL A 203 -9.75 -17.73 -31.77
C VAL A 203 -8.36 -17.96 -32.34
N LEU A 204 -7.33 -17.36 -31.73
CA LEU A 204 -5.96 -17.51 -32.22
C LEU A 204 -5.45 -18.94 -32.02
N ARG A 205 -5.77 -19.59 -30.90
CA ARG A 205 -5.48 -21.01 -30.65
C ARG A 205 -6.19 -21.93 -31.65
N ALA A 206 -7.47 -21.69 -31.94
CA ALA A 206 -8.20 -22.45 -32.95
C ALA A 206 -7.57 -22.33 -34.35
N ARG A 207 -7.05 -21.14 -34.70
CA ARG A 207 -6.29 -20.93 -35.95
C ARG A 207 -4.98 -21.71 -35.98
N PHE A 208 -4.29 -21.87 -34.83
CA PHE A 208 -3.10 -22.72 -34.75
C PHE A 208 -3.45 -24.20 -35.00
N VAL A 209 -4.57 -24.69 -34.49
CA VAL A 209 -5.00 -26.10 -34.65
C VAL A 209 -5.46 -26.41 -36.06
N ARG A 210 -6.27 -25.55 -36.70
CA ARG A 210 -6.83 -25.80 -38.04
C ARG A 210 -5.78 -25.80 -39.17
N ARG A 211 -4.53 -25.44 -38.88
CA ARG A 211 -3.46 -25.23 -39.87
C ARG A 211 -2.30 -26.21 -39.69
N VAL A 212 -2.43 -27.18 -38.78
CA VAL A 212 -1.63 -28.41 -38.72
C VAL A 212 -2.35 -29.46 -39.55
#